data_AF-A0A961QRE0-F1
#
_entry.id   AF-A0A961QRE0-F1
#
_cell.length_a   1.000
_cell.length_b   1.000
_cell.length_c   1.000
_cell.angle_alpha   90.00
_cell.angle_beta   90.00
_cell.angle_gamma   90.00
#
_symmetry.space_group_name_H-M   'P 1'
#
loop_
_entity.id
_entity.type
_entity.pdbx_description
1 polymer ?
#
loop_
_entity_poly.entity_id
_entity_poly.type
_entity_poly.pdbx_seq_one_letter_code
_entity_poly.pdbx_strand_id
1 'polypeptide(L)'
;GTQQINQGQMDRWSLVVTLNYLAHDAEAEIVLAKYPHYDTPEGRKTVSRMVTVADLSRAAFMNGDLSTVMSPRTVLSWAENARIFGDIGFAFRVTFLNKCDELERQTVAEFYQRCFDKELPESAV
;
A
#
# COMPACT_ATOMS: atom_id res chain seq x y z
N GLY A 1 -3.02 -23.07 -1.75
CA GLY A 1 -2.48 -23.03 -0.38
C GLY A 1 -0.98 -23.15 -0.46
N THR A 2 -0.26 -22.21 0.15
CA THR A 2 1.19 -22.30 0.33
C THR A 2 1.47 -23.15 1.57
N GLN A 3 2.33 -24.17 1.45
CA GLN A 3 2.80 -24.95 2.59
C GLN A 3 3.72 -24.06 3.44
N GLN A 4 3.47 -23.96 4.75
CA GLN A 4 4.42 -23.30 5.63
C GLN A 4 5.72 -24.10 5.72
N ILE A 5 6.85 -23.39 5.67
CA ILE A 5 8.17 -23.99 5.84
C ILE A 5 8.33 -24.40 7.30
N ASN A 6 8.70 -25.66 7.55
CA ASN A 6 8.94 -26.16 8.90
C ASN A 6 10.42 -26.01 9.31
N GLN A 7 10.70 -26.18 10.60
CA GLN A 7 12.04 -25.96 11.17
C GLN A 7 13.14 -26.82 10.50
N GLY A 8 12.86 -28.09 10.20
CA GLY A 8 13.84 -28.97 9.55
C GLY A 8 14.18 -28.61 8.11
N GLN A 9 13.32 -27.80 7.47
CA GLN A 9 13.61 -27.17 6.18
C GLN A 9 14.42 -25.88 6.37
N MET A 10 14.11 -25.08 7.41
CA MET A 10 14.85 -23.85 7.72
C MET A 10 16.32 -24.08 8.06
N ASP A 11 16.61 -25.13 8.84
CA ASP A 11 17.97 -25.49 9.25
C ASP A 11 18.89 -25.88 8.06
N ARG A 12 18.34 -26.03 6.85
CA ARG A 12 19.12 -26.33 5.63
C ARG A 12 19.67 -25.09 4.92
N TRP A 13 19.30 -23.89 5.36
CA TRP A 13 19.88 -22.65 4.86
C TRP A 13 20.92 -22.12 5.84
N SER A 14 22.15 -21.94 5.36
CA SER A 14 23.26 -21.42 6.16
C SER A 14 23.16 -19.91 6.44
N LEU A 15 22.26 -19.20 5.75
CA LEU A 15 22.06 -17.77 5.89
C LEU A 15 20.58 -17.45 5.68
N VAL A 16 19.97 -16.75 6.65
CA VAL A 16 18.60 -16.29 6.61
C VAL A 16 18.61 -14.77 6.78
N VAL A 17 17.89 -14.07 5.90
CA VAL A 17 17.69 -12.62 6.00
C VAL A 17 16.21 -12.31 6.11
N THR A 18 15.88 -11.34 6.95
CA THR A 18 14.51 -10.84 7.08
C THR A 18 14.35 -9.64 6.16
N LEU A 19 13.33 -9.68 5.29
CA LEU A 19 12.93 -8.52 4.50
C LEU A 19 11.67 -7.91 5.11
N ASN A 20 11.83 -6.72 5.70
CA ASN A 20 10.73 -5.91 6.20
C ASN A 20 10.36 -4.82 5.17
N TYR A 21 9.39 -3.98 5.51
CA TYR A 21 9.03 -2.82 4.70
C TYR A 21 10.22 -1.86 4.54
N LEU A 22 10.28 -1.22 3.38
CA LEU A 22 11.31 -0.25 3.08
C LEU A 22 11.03 1.06 3.82
N ALA A 23 12.08 1.87 3.99
CA ALA A 23 11.88 3.26 4.39
C ALA A 23 11.00 3.98 3.35
N HIS A 24 10.20 4.93 3.82
CA HIS A 24 9.26 5.70 2.99
C HIS A 24 9.91 6.25 1.72
N ASP A 25 11.03 6.97 1.86
CA ASP A 25 11.75 7.56 0.73
C ASP A 25 12.22 6.51 -0.28
N ALA A 26 12.68 5.34 0.19
CA ALA A 26 13.13 4.28 -0.68
C ALA A 26 11.98 3.67 -1.48
N GLU A 27 10.81 3.51 -0.87
CA GLU A 27 9.61 3.04 -1.58
C GLU A 27 9.11 4.08 -2.58
N ALA A 28 9.10 5.37 -2.22
CA ALA A 28 8.74 6.45 -3.12
C ALA A 28 9.65 6.49 -4.35
N GLU A 29 10.97 6.37 -4.17
CA GLU A 29 11.93 6.31 -5.27
C GLU A 29 11.74 5.08 -6.15
N ILE A 30 11.36 3.92 -5.59
CA ILE A 30 11.00 2.73 -6.40
C ILE A 30 9.77 3.01 -7.28
N VAL A 31 8.76 3.70 -6.74
CA VAL A 31 7.55 4.08 -7.50
C VAL A 31 7.91 5.06 -8.62
N LEU A 32 8.73 6.08 -8.33
CA LEU A 32 9.17 7.07 -9.31
C LEU A 32 10.05 6.45 -10.41
N ALA A 33 10.95 5.54 -10.05
CA ALA A 33 11.78 4.82 -11.01
C ALA A 33 10.94 3.96 -11.96
N LYS A 34 9.87 3.32 -11.47
CA LYS A 34 8.96 2.53 -12.32
C LYS A 34 8.04 3.41 -13.15
N TYR A 35 7.64 4.57 -12.63
CA TYR A 35 6.68 5.47 -13.24
C TYR A 35 7.23 6.91 -13.35
N PRO A 36 8.17 7.17 -14.27
CA PRO A 36 8.88 8.46 -14.35
C PRO A 36 7.97 9.68 -14.61
N HIS A 37 6.74 9.49 -15.08
CA HIS A 37 5.78 10.58 -15.26
C HIS A 37 5.30 11.20 -13.94
N TYR A 38 5.46 10.49 -12.81
CA TYR A 38 5.27 11.06 -11.48
C TYR A 38 6.49 11.86 -11.01
N ASP A 39 7.61 11.88 -11.75
CA ASP A 39 8.80 12.67 -11.44
C ASP A 39 8.60 14.15 -11.80
N THR A 40 7.61 14.76 -11.16
CA THR A 40 7.31 16.19 -11.17
C THR A 40 7.09 16.64 -9.73
N PRO A 41 7.19 17.94 -9.42
CA PRO A 41 6.96 18.43 -8.06
C PRO A 41 5.60 18.01 -7.47
N GLU A 42 4.55 17.94 -8.29
CA GLU A 42 3.22 17.49 -7.86
C GLU A 42 3.10 15.97 -7.82
N GLY A 43 3.68 15.27 -8.81
CA GLY A 43 3.69 13.81 -8.86
C GLY A 43 4.46 13.19 -7.69
N ARG A 44 5.61 13.75 -7.32
CA ARG A 44 6.40 13.34 -6.14
C ARG A 44 5.63 13.50 -4.84
N LYS A 45 4.87 14.60 -4.68
CA LYS A 45 3.97 14.79 -3.53
C LYS A 45 2.86 13.75 -3.51
N THR A 46 2.29 13.44 -4.67
CA THR A 46 1.26 12.41 -4.82
C THR A 46 1.78 11.03 -4.42
N VAL A 47 2.94 10.63 -4.94
CA VAL A 47 3.60 9.36 -4.59
C VAL A 47 3.93 9.31 -3.11
N SER A 48 4.48 10.38 -2.54
CA SER A 48 4.77 10.48 -1.10
C SER A 48 3.51 10.26 -0.24
N ARG A 49 2.38 10.85 -0.64
CA ARG A 49 1.07 10.60 0.01
C ARG A 49 0.60 9.15 -0.16
N MET A 50 0.79 8.54 -1.33
CA MET A 50 0.45 7.14 -1.56
C MET A 50 1.23 6.20 -0.62
N VAL A 51 2.54 6.42 -0.47
CA VAL A 51 3.38 5.64 0.45
C VAL A 51 2.97 5.89 1.89
N THR A 52 2.60 7.13 2.26
CA THR A 52 2.11 7.45 3.60
C THR A 52 0.83 6.68 3.95
N VAL A 53 -0.12 6.55 3.01
CA VAL A 53 -1.31 5.70 3.21
C VAL A 53 -0.90 4.25 3.45
N ALA A 54 0.06 3.73 2.67
CA ALA A 54 0.56 2.37 2.85
C ALA A 54 1.21 2.16 4.23
N ASP A 55 1.96 3.14 4.72
CA ASP A 55 2.57 3.09 6.05
C ASP A 55 1.54 3.10 7.18
N LEU A 56 0.48 3.91 7.06
CA LEU A 56 -0.65 3.88 8.00
C LEU A 56 -1.35 2.52 7.98
N SER A 57 -1.60 1.96 6.80
CA SER A 57 -2.19 0.61 6.68
C SER A 57 -1.28 -0.48 7.27
N ARG A 58 0.04 -0.38 7.12
CA ARG A 58 1.00 -1.32 7.74
C ARG A 58 1.03 -1.20 9.25
N ALA A 59 0.97 0.02 9.79
CA ALA A 59 0.89 0.24 11.23
C ALA A 59 -0.38 -0.35 11.81
N ALA A 60 -1.54 -0.12 11.16
CA ALA A 60 -2.81 -0.69 11.57
C ALA A 60 -2.82 -2.24 11.47
N PHE A 61 -2.19 -2.81 10.45
CA PHE A 61 -2.01 -4.26 10.35
C PHE A 61 -1.16 -4.82 11.49
N MET A 62 -0.05 -4.16 11.85
CA MET A 62 0.80 -4.59 12.98
C MET A 62 0.08 -4.49 14.33
N ASN A 63 -0.83 -3.53 14.48
CA ASN A 63 -1.65 -3.37 15.68
C ASN A 63 -2.85 -4.34 15.74
N GLY A 64 -3.18 -5.01 14.63
CA GLY A 64 -4.31 -5.92 14.52
C GLY A 64 -5.64 -5.26 14.13
N ASP A 65 -5.61 -3.97 13.76
CA ASP A 65 -6.81 -3.22 13.31
C ASP A 65 -7.18 -3.52 11.85
N LEU A 66 -6.21 -4.00 11.06
CA LEU A 66 -6.42 -4.47 9.68
C LEU A 66 -5.96 -5.90 9.52
N SER A 67 -6.72 -6.68 8.76
CA SER A 67 -6.35 -8.03 8.32
C SER A 67 -5.64 -8.04 6.97
N THR A 68 -5.72 -6.94 6.21
CA THR A 68 -5.13 -6.82 4.87
C THR A 68 -3.98 -5.81 4.85
N VAL A 69 -2.82 -6.26 4.38
CA VAL A 69 -1.60 -5.45 4.35
C VAL A 69 -1.32 -4.83 2.99
N MET A 70 -0.87 -3.56 2.98
CA MET A 70 -0.48 -2.86 1.77
C MET A 70 1.02 -3.06 1.48
N SER A 71 1.33 -3.95 0.53
CA SER A 71 2.70 -4.20 0.06
C SER A 71 3.21 -3.08 -0.88
N PRO A 72 4.53 -2.94 -1.09
CA PRO A 72 5.07 -2.03 -2.12
C PRO A 72 4.53 -2.30 -3.52
N ARG A 73 4.21 -3.56 -3.83
CA ARG A 73 3.55 -3.93 -5.10
C ARG A 73 2.17 -3.30 -5.21
N THR A 74 1.43 -3.23 -4.11
CA THR A 74 0.11 -2.61 -4.07
C THR A 74 0.21 -1.11 -4.38
N VAL A 75 1.22 -0.42 -3.84
CA VAL A 75 1.47 1.00 -4.14
C VAL A 75 1.81 1.19 -5.61
N LEU A 76 2.65 0.32 -6.18
CA LEU A 76 2.97 0.37 -7.62
C LEU A 76 1.74 0.15 -8.51
N SER A 77 0.89 -0.82 -8.17
CA SER A 77 -0.36 -1.05 -8.91
C SER A 77 -1.33 0.13 -8.76
N TRP A 78 -1.37 0.76 -7.58
CA TRP A 78 -2.23 1.91 -7.36
C TRP A 78 -1.78 3.12 -8.19
N ALA A 79 -0.49 3.43 -8.21
CA ALA A 79 0.07 4.51 -9.03
C ALA A 79 -0.23 4.29 -10.53
N GLU A 80 -0.09 3.06 -11.02
CA GLU A 80 -0.43 2.73 -12.40
C GLU A 80 -1.92 2.88 -12.70
N ASN A 81 -2.78 2.37 -11.82
CA ASN A 81 -4.22 2.49 -11.97
C ASN A 81 -4.68 3.96 -11.91
N ALA A 82 -4.06 4.78 -11.05
CA ALA A 82 -4.38 6.21 -10.95
C ALA A 82 -4.08 6.93 -12.28
N ARG A 83 -3.00 6.56 -12.96
CA ARG A 83 -2.70 7.05 -14.31
C ARG A 83 -3.72 6.55 -15.35
N ILE A 84 -4.09 5.27 -15.30
CA ILE A 84 -5.01 4.67 -16.29
C ILE A 84 -6.41 5.29 -16.18
N PHE A 85 -6.92 5.45 -14.96
CA PHE A 85 -8.27 5.96 -14.72
C PHE A 85 -8.34 7.49 -14.64
N GLY A 86 -7.21 8.17 -14.43
CA GLY A 86 -7.18 9.61 -14.19
C GLY A 86 -7.77 10.03 -12.83
N ASP A 87 -8.02 9.06 -11.95
CA ASP A 87 -8.61 9.26 -10.63
C ASP A 87 -7.86 8.42 -9.58
N ILE A 88 -7.22 9.12 -8.64
CA ILE A 88 -6.42 8.52 -7.55
C ILE A 88 -7.31 7.76 -6.56
N GLY A 89 -8.49 8.29 -6.23
CA GLY A 89 -9.40 7.70 -5.24
C GLY A 89 -10.08 6.46 -5.78
N PHE A 90 -10.56 6.51 -7.03
CA PHE A 90 -11.08 5.33 -7.72
C PHE A 90 -10.00 4.24 -7.85
N ALA A 91 -8.79 4.62 -8.26
CA ALA A 91 -7.67 3.69 -8.36
C ALA A 91 -7.32 3.05 -7.02
N PHE A 92 -7.37 3.80 -5.92
CA PHE A 92 -7.13 3.27 -4.58
C PHE A 92 -8.17 2.20 -4.22
N ARG A 93 -9.44 2.48 -4.52
CA ARG A 93 -10.56 1.59 -4.23
C ARG A 93 -10.38 0.22 -4.88
N VAL A 94 -10.19 0.21 -6.19
CA VAL A 94 -10.06 -1.04 -6.96
C VAL A 94 -8.75 -1.78 -6.67
N THR A 95 -7.71 -1.06 -6.22
CA THR A 95 -6.40 -1.66 -5.93
C THR A 95 -6.31 -2.27 -4.54
N PHE A 96 -6.92 -1.62 -3.53
CA PHE A 96 -6.73 -1.98 -2.13
C PHE A 96 -8.04 -2.03 -1.34
N LEU A 97 -8.83 -0.96 -1.31
CA LEU A 97 -10.01 -0.87 -0.42
C LEU A 97 -10.99 -2.04 -0.62
N ASN A 98 -11.24 -2.45 -1.85
CA ASN A 98 -12.15 -3.56 -2.17
C ASN A 98 -11.66 -4.93 -1.68
N LYS A 99 -10.38 -5.05 -1.31
CA LYS A 99 -9.79 -6.27 -0.75
C LYS A 99 -9.89 -6.32 0.77
N CYS A 100 -10.13 -5.18 1.41
CA CYS A 100 -10.30 -5.09 2.86
C CYS A 100 -11.67 -5.63 3.28
N ASP A 101 -11.73 -6.14 4.51
CA ASP A 101 -12.98 -6.49 5.16
C ASP A 101 -13.90 -5.26 5.25
N GLU A 102 -15.20 -5.47 5.16
CA GLU A 102 -16.20 -4.39 5.17
C GLU A 102 -16.12 -3.53 6.44
N LEU A 103 -15.85 -4.16 7.59
CA LEU A 103 -15.69 -3.47 8.88
C LEU A 103 -14.41 -2.63 8.93
N GLU A 104 -13.41 -2.97 8.14
CA GLU A 104 -12.10 -2.28 8.08
C GLU A 104 -12.09 -1.12 7.08
N ARG A 105 -13.02 -1.10 6.11
CA ARG A 105 -13.04 -0.12 5.03
C ARG A 105 -13.13 1.32 5.51
N GLN A 106 -13.87 1.56 6.60
CA GLN A 106 -13.98 2.90 7.18
C GLN A 106 -12.61 3.40 7.65
N THR A 107 -11.88 2.58 8.41
CA THR A 107 -10.52 2.88 8.89
C THR A 107 -9.56 3.16 7.74
N VAL A 108 -9.62 2.35 6.68
CA VAL A 108 -8.78 2.54 5.49
C VAL A 108 -9.14 3.81 4.72
N ALA A 109 -10.43 4.15 4.64
CA ALA A 109 -10.90 5.39 4.02
C ALA A 109 -10.46 6.63 4.81
N GLU A 110 -10.44 6.56 6.14
CA GLU A 110 -9.90 7.62 7.00
C GLU A 110 -8.40 7.84 6.73
N PHE A 111 -7.60 6.78 6.53
CA PHE A 111 -6.19 6.93 6.16
C PHE A 111 -6.02 7.67 4.83
N TYR A 112 -6.84 7.32 3.84
CA TYR A 112 -6.86 8.02 2.57
C TYR A 112 -7.24 9.49 2.74
N GLN A 113 -8.32 9.78 3.48
CA GLN A 113 -8.78 11.14 3.73
C GLN A 113 -7.70 11.98 4.44
N ARG A 114 -7.02 11.43 5.45
CA ARG A 114 -5.93 12.12 6.17
C ARG A 114 -4.74 12.46 5.28
N CYS A 115 -4.50 11.69 4.21
CA CYS A 115 -3.36 11.90 3.31
C CYS A 115 -3.70 12.77 2.09
N PHE A 116 -4.95 12.70 1.62
CA PHE A 116 -5.39 13.34 0.36
C PHE A 116 -6.41 14.46 0.55
N ASP A 117 -6.89 14.70 1.78
CA ASP A 117 -7.93 15.67 2.12
C ASP A 117 -9.22 15.48 1.28
N LYS A 118 -9.51 14.23 0.92
CA LYS A 118 -10.65 13.85 0.07
C LYS A 118 -11.33 12.60 0.62
N GLU A 119 -12.65 12.63 0.67
CA GLU A 119 -13.46 11.46 1.00
C GLU A 119 -13.58 10.51 -0.19
N LEU A 120 -13.71 9.22 0.11
CA LEU A 120 -14.04 8.21 -0.88
C LEU A 120 -15.57 8.04 -0.87
N PRO A 121 -16.29 8.35 -1.97
CA PRO A 121 -17.75 8.45 -1.97
C PRO A 121 -18.51 7.15 -1.64
N GLU A 122 -17.83 6.00 -1.55
CA GLU A 122 -18.42 4.69 -1.27
C GLU A 122 -17.88 4.04 0.01
N SER A 123 -17.18 4.77 0.89
CA SER A 123 -16.69 4.22 2.18
C SER A 123 -17.77 4.12 3.27
N ALA A 124 -19.01 4.51 2.97
CA ALA A 124 -20.13 4.63 3.91
C ALA A 124 -21.32 3.71 3.59
N VAL A 125 -21.12 2.67 2.76
CA VAL A 125 -22.15 1.67 2.43
C VAL A 125 -21.67 0.29 2.83
#